data_AF-A0A4Q4UV40-F1
#
_entry.id   AF-A0A4Q4UV40-F1
#
_cell.length_a   1.000
_cell.length_b   1.000
_cell.length_c   1.000
_cell.angle_alpha   90.00
_cell.angle_beta   90.00
_cell.angle_gamma   90.00
#
_symmetry.space_group_name_H-M   'P 1'
#
loop_
_entity.id
_entity.type
_entity.pdbx_description
1 polymer ?
#
loop_
_entity_poly.entity_id
_entity_poly.type
_entity_poly.pdbx_seq_one_letter_code
_entity_poly.pdbx_strand_id
1 'polypeptide(L)'
;MHIPGCPDSPNVTPKSRRQRPGTWERRSEEASELTPACGWYGTYCWYVYATALGETSVVESPSDSGPLLAGAPLSRQGAGSDSVKHGQGISPAQLETGNRDNIGDEETARYAGREATYIDEKTNKELFWTVNRRILACMLGTYFCQSLDKGTLGFSSVMNIREDANLQGPEFAWLGTILYMGVLVGEYPTNMLLQKLPVAKYLAANVFCWGIVVACSAAASDFASLMVVRFLLGVFEACVQPAFIIMTGMWYTKREQAVLTSLWYCMTGVQLMVGGIIAWGVSHYEGPAMTSWQLLFLVLGVATCVWGVFIAWWLPDSPMKAKCFDEDQKRLMIERVRANETGIQNKTWKRYQMVEALADPVIWCYIMLTVTSSLVIGGLGVFSNLIIASFGFTYLQTQLLNIAQGAVTIVVMVGSASLATLSNQTSWVMHASSIPAVIGTAVIYSVPPNGSNSAGLLIAFYCTQFYLAEGNLMFSLISRNVAGQTKKSTTLALNFLFWAAGNMSAPQIFQESDAPRYQRGFTAHFCMYVLFNISLAVLRVLLVRRNKAKREAAAAAGSSEVGSGSAGGEKIEHANAFADMTDRENPDFRYDF
;
A
#
# COMPACT_ATOMS: atom_id res chain seq x y z
N MET A 1 40.94 25.98 -50.89
CA MET A 1 42.07 26.12 -51.84
C MET A 1 43.22 26.75 -51.05
N HIS A 2 44.36 26.07 -51.02
CA HIS A 2 45.65 26.40 -50.36
C HIS A 2 45.80 26.30 -48.82
N ILE A 3 46.53 25.25 -48.43
CA ILE A 3 47.43 25.16 -47.27
C ILE A 3 48.88 25.37 -47.81
N PRO A 4 49.80 25.99 -47.05
CA PRO A 4 51.03 25.30 -46.59
C PRO A 4 51.42 25.73 -45.15
N GLY A 5 52.17 24.99 -44.32
CA GLY A 5 52.95 23.77 -44.52
C GLY A 5 53.48 23.23 -43.18
N CYS A 6 54.13 22.07 -43.27
CA CYS A 6 54.92 21.38 -42.24
C CYS A 6 56.34 21.18 -42.83
N PRO A 7 57.42 21.07 -42.05
CA PRO A 7 57.86 19.77 -41.47
C PRO A 7 58.52 19.96 -40.07
N ASP A 8 58.77 18.97 -39.22
CA ASP A 8 59.69 17.83 -39.35
C ASP A 8 59.40 16.76 -38.27
N SER A 9 59.64 15.49 -38.64
CA SER A 9 59.87 14.37 -37.72
C SER A 9 60.97 13.48 -38.31
N PRO A 10 61.69 12.71 -37.48
CA PRO A 10 62.07 11.34 -37.86
C PRO A 10 61.78 10.33 -36.73
N ASN A 11 60.97 9.29 -37.00
CA ASN A 11 61.35 7.90 -37.35
C ASN A 11 61.74 7.01 -36.15
N VAL A 12 61.46 5.69 -36.02
CA VAL A 12 60.75 4.59 -36.73
C VAL A 12 60.93 3.34 -35.82
N THR A 13 59.89 2.73 -35.21
CA THR A 13 59.26 1.38 -35.45
C THR A 13 60.16 0.09 -35.45
N PRO A 14 59.65 -1.17 -35.60
CA PRO A 14 58.96 -2.05 -34.62
C PRO A 14 59.49 -3.54 -34.61
N LYS A 15 58.92 -4.45 -33.76
CA LYS A 15 58.73 -5.94 -33.95
C LYS A 15 58.33 -6.62 -32.61
N SER A 16 57.17 -7.28 -32.41
CA SER A 16 56.62 -8.58 -32.91
C SER A 16 56.64 -9.71 -31.85
N ARG A 17 55.47 -10.28 -31.46
CA ARG A 17 55.16 -11.74 -31.44
C ARG A 17 53.75 -12.08 -30.91
N ARG A 18 53.19 -13.17 -31.46
CA ARG A 18 51.84 -13.77 -31.28
C ARG A 18 51.85 -14.95 -30.29
N GLN A 19 50.70 -15.16 -29.61
CA GLN A 19 50.04 -16.42 -29.14
C GLN A 19 50.78 -17.26 -28.04
N ARG A 20 50.17 -17.91 -27.01
CA ARG A 20 48.80 -18.45 -26.74
C ARG A 20 48.65 -18.85 -25.22
N PRO A 21 47.66 -19.65 -24.73
CA PRO A 21 46.55 -19.29 -23.83
C PRO A 21 46.58 -19.86 -22.38
N GLY A 22 45.71 -19.37 -21.49
CA GLY A 22 45.26 -20.11 -20.30
C GLY A 22 45.26 -19.33 -18.99
N THR A 23 44.05 -19.03 -18.46
CA THR A 23 43.57 -19.28 -17.08
C THR A 23 42.21 -18.59 -16.93
N TRP A 24 41.14 -19.34 -17.19
CA TRP A 24 39.73 -18.96 -17.06
C TRP A 24 39.18 -19.23 -15.64
N GLU A 25 39.99 -19.06 -14.58
CA GLU A 25 39.66 -19.56 -13.23
C GLU A 25 39.95 -18.58 -12.08
N ARG A 26 40.14 -17.29 -12.35
CA ARG A 26 40.39 -16.28 -11.29
C ARG A 26 39.65 -14.95 -11.47
N ARG A 27 38.44 -14.97 -12.04
CA ARG A 27 37.54 -13.80 -12.09
C ARG A 27 36.08 -14.14 -11.78
N SER A 28 35.84 -15.26 -11.09
CA SER A 28 34.51 -15.64 -10.59
C SER A 28 34.29 -15.28 -9.11
N GLU A 29 35.30 -14.76 -8.40
CA GLU A 29 35.19 -14.42 -6.96
C GLU A 29 35.01 -12.92 -6.66
N GLU A 30 35.12 -12.03 -7.66
CA GLU A 30 34.86 -10.58 -7.48
C GLU A 30 33.50 -10.13 -8.05
N ALA A 31 32.70 -11.05 -8.61
CA ALA A 31 31.36 -10.76 -9.14
C ALA A 31 30.21 -11.02 -8.15
N SER A 32 30.50 -11.49 -6.93
CA SER A 32 29.50 -11.80 -5.90
C SER A 32 29.16 -10.64 -4.95
N GLU A 33 29.79 -9.46 -5.09
CA GLU A 33 29.58 -8.32 -4.16
C GLU A 33 28.65 -7.22 -4.70
N LEU A 34 27.96 -7.41 -5.83
CA LEU A 34 27.09 -6.38 -6.44
C LEU A 34 25.59 -6.71 -6.51
N THR A 35 25.06 -7.55 -5.60
CA THR A 35 23.60 -7.71 -5.44
C THR A 35 23.14 -7.53 -3.98
N PRO A 36 22.86 -6.29 -3.53
CA PRO A 36 22.19 -6.05 -2.26
C PRO A 36 20.65 -5.94 -2.37
N ALA A 37 20.05 -6.03 -3.56
CA ALA A 37 18.61 -5.78 -3.76
C ALA A 37 17.66 -6.78 -3.07
N CYS A 38 18.12 -7.98 -2.70
CA CYS A 38 17.29 -8.99 -2.00
C CYS A 38 17.35 -8.90 -0.46
N GLY A 39 18.39 -8.28 0.13
CA GLY A 39 18.56 -8.20 1.60
C GLY A 39 17.66 -7.16 2.27
N TRP A 40 17.34 -6.08 1.56
CA TRP A 40 16.45 -5.02 2.04
C TRP A 40 15.00 -5.49 2.20
N TYR A 41 14.54 -6.40 1.34
CA TYR A 41 13.17 -6.94 1.37
C TYR A 41 12.90 -7.77 2.64
N GLY A 42 13.86 -8.62 3.04
CA GLY A 42 13.75 -9.42 4.27
C GLY A 42 13.81 -8.56 5.52
N THR A 43 14.72 -7.58 5.56
CA THR A 43 14.86 -6.65 6.69
C THR A 43 13.64 -5.74 6.82
N TYR A 44 13.06 -5.28 5.70
CA TYR A 44 11.85 -4.45 5.66
C TYR A 44 10.58 -5.20 6.09
N CYS A 45 10.37 -6.41 5.56
CA CYS A 45 9.26 -7.27 6.01
C CYS A 45 9.41 -7.64 7.49
N TRP A 46 10.64 -7.88 7.95
CA TRP A 46 10.92 -8.15 9.37
C TRP A 46 10.69 -6.92 10.25
N TYR A 47 11.14 -5.73 9.84
CA TYR A 47 11.00 -4.51 10.62
C TYR A 47 9.53 -4.08 10.76
N VAL A 48 8.76 -4.14 9.67
CA VAL A 48 7.31 -3.85 9.69
C VAL A 48 6.54 -4.92 10.49
N TYR A 49 6.94 -6.19 10.39
CA TYR A 49 6.36 -7.28 11.19
C TYR A 49 6.69 -7.16 12.68
N ALA A 50 7.95 -6.88 13.05
CA ALA A 50 8.40 -6.71 14.43
C ALA A 50 7.77 -5.47 15.09
N THR A 51 7.64 -4.37 14.34
CA THR A 51 6.98 -3.14 14.80
C THR A 51 5.47 -3.33 14.98
N ALA A 52 4.82 -4.13 14.11
CA ALA A 52 3.39 -4.40 14.20
C ALA A 52 2.99 -5.41 15.30
N LEU A 53 3.90 -6.27 15.75
CA LEU A 53 3.65 -7.24 16.82
C LEU A 53 4.17 -6.83 18.20
N GLY A 54 4.79 -5.66 18.32
CA GLY A 54 5.30 -5.16 19.61
C GLY A 54 6.53 -5.93 20.12
N GLU A 55 7.26 -6.63 19.25
CA GLU A 55 8.53 -7.25 19.60
C GLU A 55 9.65 -6.20 19.53
N THR A 56 9.73 -5.30 20.53
CA THR A 56 10.99 -4.60 20.80
C THR A 56 11.84 -5.49 21.68
N SER A 57 12.81 -6.21 21.09
CA SER A 57 13.87 -6.87 21.83
C SER A 57 14.70 -5.80 22.55
N VAL A 58 14.72 -5.88 23.89
CA VAL A 58 15.65 -5.16 24.76
C VAL A 58 17.07 -5.44 24.28
N VAL A 59 17.82 -4.38 23.96
CA VAL A 59 19.25 -4.47 23.65
C VAL A 59 19.99 -4.61 24.98
N GLU A 60 20.42 -5.83 25.32
CA GLU A 60 21.41 -6.05 26.38
C GLU A 60 22.82 -5.73 25.85
N SER A 61 23.52 -4.84 26.53
CA SER A 61 24.92 -4.47 26.26
C SER A 61 25.89 -5.52 26.81
N PRO A 62 27.00 -5.85 26.13
CA PRO A 62 27.92 -6.88 26.56
C PRO A 62 29.02 -6.39 27.53
N SER A 63 29.35 -7.30 28.45
CA SER A 63 30.62 -7.51 29.18
C SER A 63 31.12 -6.46 30.19
N ASP A 64 31.23 -6.90 31.44
CA ASP A 64 32.48 -6.72 32.19
C ASP A 64 32.77 -7.94 33.08
N SER A 65 34.04 -8.36 33.05
CA SER A 65 34.60 -9.57 33.64
C SER A 65 35.34 -9.29 34.96
N GLY A 66 35.15 -10.12 35.99
CA GLY A 66 36.05 -10.19 37.15
C GLY A 66 35.48 -10.98 38.37
N PRO A 67 36.31 -11.61 39.22
CA PRO A 67 36.14 -13.05 39.53
C PRO A 67 35.98 -13.45 41.01
N LEU A 68 35.57 -14.71 41.21
CA LEU A 68 35.81 -15.64 42.33
C LEU A 68 35.26 -15.31 43.75
N LEU A 69 34.48 -16.24 44.32
CA LEU A 69 34.86 -17.04 45.51
C LEU A 69 33.83 -18.14 45.83
N ALA A 70 34.33 -19.23 46.42
CA ALA A 70 33.72 -20.55 46.59
C ALA A 70 32.84 -20.72 47.85
N GLY A 71 31.93 -21.71 47.80
CA GLY A 71 31.24 -22.27 48.98
C GLY A 71 30.23 -23.37 48.62
N ALA A 72 30.46 -24.59 49.10
CA ALA A 72 29.78 -25.84 48.72
C ALA A 72 28.51 -26.15 49.60
N PRO A 73 27.94 -27.38 49.63
CA PRO A 73 26.68 -27.75 48.97
C PRO A 73 25.59 -28.30 49.93
N LEU A 74 24.29 -28.10 49.69
CA LEU A 74 23.25 -28.85 50.42
C LEU A 74 21.97 -29.17 49.61
N SER A 75 21.72 -30.48 49.53
CA SER A 75 20.46 -31.23 49.51
C SER A 75 19.37 -30.98 48.44
N ARG A 76 19.17 -32.02 47.62
CA ARG A 76 17.91 -32.37 46.94
C ARG A 76 16.73 -32.44 47.92
N GLN A 77 15.63 -31.78 47.59
CA GLN A 77 14.26 -32.27 47.77
C GLN A 77 13.40 -31.69 46.63
N GLY A 78 12.73 -32.57 45.89
CA GLY A 78 11.87 -32.16 44.77
C GLY A 78 10.46 -31.81 45.22
N ALA A 79 9.82 -30.88 44.50
CA ALA A 79 8.39 -30.81 44.27
C ALA A 79 8.07 -29.64 43.32
N GLY A 80 7.23 -29.89 42.32
CA GLY A 80 6.42 -28.87 41.64
C GLY A 80 7.11 -28.03 40.56
N SER A 81 7.11 -28.53 39.32
CA SER A 81 7.30 -27.68 38.14
C SER A 81 6.02 -26.86 37.89
N ASP A 82 5.93 -25.66 38.45
CA ASP A 82 4.96 -24.66 38.01
C ASP A 82 5.40 -24.11 36.66
N SER A 83 4.92 -24.73 35.58
CA SER A 83 4.99 -24.15 34.25
C SER A 83 4.03 -22.98 34.16
N VAL A 84 4.60 -21.78 34.17
CA VAL A 84 3.97 -20.50 33.84
C VAL A 84 3.14 -20.65 32.56
N LYS A 85 1.81 -20.56 32.68
CA LYS A 85 0.90 -20.45 31.52
C LYS A 85 0.95 -19.01 31.00
N HIS A 86 1.80 -18.77 30.01
CA HIS A 86 1.66 -17.66 29.09
C HIS A 86 1.50 -18.21 27.67
N GLY A 87 0.37 -17.87 27.06
CA GLY A 87 -0.03 -18.34 25.74
C GLY A 87 -1.55 -18.37 25.64
N GLN A 88 -2.15 -17.27 25.18
CA GLN A 88 -3.54 -17.26 24.72
C GLN A 88 -3.62 -18.17 23.49
N GLY A 89 -3.88 -19.46 23.72
CA GLY A 89 -4.22 -20.40 22.67
C GLY A 89 -5.56 -19.99 22.05
N ILE A 90 -5.57 -19.79 20.73
CA ILE A 90 -6.79 -19.55 19.96
C ILE A 90 -7.65 -20.81 20.08
N SER A 91 -8.73 -20.73 20.84
CA SER A 91 -9.73 -21.80 20.91
C SER A 91 -10.67 -21.69 19.71
N PRO A 92 -10.93 -22.78 18.98
CA PRO A 92 -11.81 -22.80 17.82
C PRO A 92 -13.30 -22.76 18.23
N ALA A 93 -14.11 -22.06 17.44
CA ALA A 93 -15.57 -22.04 17.60
C ALA A 93 -16.19 -23.35 17.08
N GLN A 94 -17.18 -23.89 17.82
CA GLN A 94 -17.95 -25.06 17.40
C GLN A 94 -19.01 -24.68 16.37
N LEU A 95 -19.13 -25.46 15.30
CA LEU A 95 -20.16 -25.32 14.27
C LEU A 95 -21.49 -25.92 14.73
N GLU A 96 -22.56 -25.13 14.78
CA GLU A 96 -23.91 -25.67 14.72
C GLU A 96 -24.21 -26.18 13.31
N THR A 97 -24.77 -27.39 13.23
CA THR A 97 -25.08 -28.09 11.98
C THR A 97 -26.25 -27.42 11.26
N GLY A 98 -25.98 -26.63 10.20
CA GLY A 98 -27.01 -25.99 9.39
C GLY A 98 -26.62 -25.70 7.94
N ASN A 99 -27.23 -26.45 7.03
CA ASN A 99 -27.44 -26.23 5.58
C ASN A 99 -26.26 -26.37 4.59
N ARG A 100 -26.42 -27.30 3.64
CA ARG A 100 -25.40 -27.87 2.72
C ARG A 100 -25.35 -27.27 1.31
N ASP A 101 -25.97 -26.11 1.08
CA ASP A 101 -26.09 -25.57 -0.29
C ASP A 101 -25.20 -24.34 -0.49
N ASN A 102 -23.90 -24.56 -0.69
CA ASN A 102 -22.98 -23.56 -1.25
C ASN A 102 -21.84 -24.26 -2.00
N ILE A 103 -21.80 -24.06 -3.32
CA ILE A 103 -20.88 -24.69 -4.28
C ILE A 103 -19.38 -24.31 -4.03
N GLY A 104 -19.10 -23.40 -3.08
CA GLY A 104 -17.73 -23.05 -2.64
C GLY A 104 -17.22 -23.78 -1.39
N ASP A 105 -18.08 -24.47 -0.64
CA ASP A 105 -17.74 -25.02 0.69
C ASP A 105 -17.40 -26.52 0.67
N GLU A 106 -17.61 -27.22 -0.45
CA GLU A 106 -17.39 -28.67 -0.54
C GLU A 106 -15.89 -29.03 -0.59
N GLU A 107 -15.06 -28.18 -1.21
CA GLU A 107 -13.60 -28.33 -1.26
C GLU A 107 -12.96 -28.03 0.11
N THR A 108 -13.37 -26.93 0.75
CA THR A 108 -12.89 -26.52 2.08
C THR A 108 -13.29 -27.53 3.16
N ALA A 109 -14.49 -28.10 3.07
CA ALA A 109 -14.98 -29.14 3.98
C ALA A 109 -14.19 -30.45 3.94
N ARG A 110 -13.46 -30.74 2.84
CA ARG A 110 -12.58 -31.93 2.76
C ARG A 110 -11.30 -31.78 3.58
N TYR A 111 -10.87 -30.55 3.85
CA TYR A 111 -9.60 -30.24 4.52
C TYR A 111 -9.81 -29.69 5.93
N ALA A 112 -10.95 -29.06 6.20
CA ALA A 112 -11.35 -28.69 7.54
C ALA A 112 -11.67 -29.97 8.33
N GLY A 113 -10.74 -30.40 9.19
CA GLY A 113 -11.00 -31.46 10.15
C GLY A 113 -12.21 -31.11 11.03
N ARG A 114 -12.98 -32.13 11.43
CA ARG A 114 -14.09 -31.97 12.39
C ARG A 114 -13.60 -31.37 13.71
N GLU A 115 -12.36 -31.64 14.08
CA GLU A 115 -11.67 -31.02 15.21
C GLU A 115 -10.64 -30.03 14.70
N ALA A 116 -10.64 -28.86 15.33
CA ALA A 116 -9.69 -27.80 15.00
C ALA A 116 -8.32 -28.13 15.60
N THR A 117 -7.31 -28.13 14.74
CA THR A 117 -5.94 -28.49 15.09
C THR A 117 -5.23 -27.28 15.69
N TYR A 118 -4.66 -27.46 16.88
CA TYR A 118 -3.80 -26.45 17.51
C TYR A 118 -2.52 -26.25 16.67
N ILE A 119 -2.28 -25.03 16.23
CA ILE A 119 -1.09 -24.66 15.46
C ILE A 119 -0.11 -24.02 16.44
N ASP A 120 1.07 -24.64 16.59
CA ASP A 120 2.17 -24.08 17.37
C ASP A 120 2.67 -22.76 16.76
N GLU A 121 3.14 -21.83 17.59
CA GLU A 121 3.54 -20.48 17.17
C GLU A 121 4.70 -20.49 16.17
N LYS A 122 5.64 -21.42 16.32
CA LYS A 122 6.74 -21.62 15.38
C LYS A 122 6.23 -22.05 14.00
N THR A 123 5.29 -23.00 13.97
CA THR A 123 4.68 -23.50 12.73
C THR A 123 3.86 -22.40 12.05
N ASN A 124 3.13 -21.60 12.83
CA ASN A 124 2.38 -20.44 12.33
C ASN A 124 3.30 -19.42 11.62
N LYS A 125 4.47 -19.14 12.21
CA LYS A 125 5.48 -18.24 11.63
C LYS A 125 6.11 -18.79 10.36
N GLU A 126 6.42 -20.09 10.32
CA GLU A 126 6.95 -20.75 9.12
C GLU A 126 5.93 -20.72 7.96
N LEU A 127 4.66 -20.99 8.26
CA LEU A 127 3.57 -20.89 7.28
C LEU A 127 3.39 -19.46 6.77
N PHE A 128 3.45 -18.46 7.65
CA PHE A 128 3.37 -17.05 7.28
C PHE A 128 4.43 -16.66 6.24
N TRP A 129 5.71 -17.00 6.50
CA TRP A 129 6.79 -16.68 5.57
C TRP A 129 6.71 -17.47 4.26
N THR A 130 6.23 -18.70 4.33
CA THR A 130 5.99 -19.56 3.17
C THR A 130 4.93 -18.94 2.24
N VAL A 131 3.82 -18.45 2.80
CA VAL A 131 2.78 -17.73 2.06
C VAL A 131 3.31 -16.39 1.53
N ASN A 132 4.01 -15.61 2.35
CA ASN A 132 4.53 -14.30 1.96
C ASN A 132 5.49 -14.33 0.78
N ARG A 133 6.39 -15.33 0.75
CA ARG A 133 7.38 -15.46 -0.33
C ARG A 133 6.73 -15.59 -1.71
N ARG A 134 5.49 -16.05 -1.78
CA ARG A 134 4.76 -16.26 -3.04
C ARG A 134 3.64 -15.24 -3.25
N ILE A 135 2.72 -15.17 -2.29
CA ILE A 135 1.50 -14.36 -2.41
C ILE A 135 1.83 -12.89 -2.21
N LEU A 136 2.40 -12.52 -1.06
CA LEU A 136 2.74 -11.13 -0.75
C LEU A 136 3.73 -10.53 -1.77
N ALA A 137 4.74 -11.30 -2.20
CA ALA A 137 5.67 -10.86 -3.24
C ALA A 137 4.97 -10.50 -4.55
N CYS A 138 4.02 -11.33 -5.01
CA CYS A 138 3.21 -11.03 -6.20
C CYS A 138 2.30 -9.81 -6.00
N MET A 139 1.69 -9.67 -4.82
CA MET A 139 0.82 -8.53 -4.50
C MET A 139 1.61 -7.22 -4.48
N LEU A 140 2.78 -7.21 -3.82
CA LEU A 140 3.67 -6.05 -3.78
C LEU A 140 4.16 -5.67 -5.19
N GLY A 141 4.65 -6.63 -5.96
CA GLY A 141 5.11 -6.37 -7.33
C GLY A 141 3.99 -5.86 -8.25
N THR A 142 2.78 -6.39 -8.12
CA THR A 142 1.63 -5.96 -8.93
C THR A 142 1.18 -4.55 -8.55
N TYR A 143 1.11 -4.23 -7.25
CA TYR A 143 0.78 -2.87 -6.82
C TYR A 143 1.89 -1.88 -7.20
N PHE A 144 3.16 -2.30 -7.13
CA PHE A 144 4.28 -1.51 -7.62
C PHE A 144 4.14 -1.18 -9.11
N CYS A 145 3.86 -2.17 -9.97
CA CYS A 145 3.58 -1.93 -11.39
C CYS A 145 2.39 -0.98 -11.57
N GLN A 146 1.29 -1.19 -10.85
CA GLN A 146 0.11 -0.33 -10.95
C GLN A 146 0.41 1.12 -10.58
N SER A 147 1.08 1.35 -9.45
CA SER A 147 1.51 2.69 -9.05
C SER A 147 2.43 3.30 -10.09
N LEU A 148 3.31 2.50 -10.69
CA LEU A 148 4.33 2.96 -11.65
C LEU A 148 3.65 3.46 -12.92
N ASP A 149 2.68 2.72 -13.43
CA ASP A 149 1.95 3.09 -14.64
C ASP A 149 1.09 4.35 -14.43
N LYS A 150 0.42 4.50 -13.28
CA LYS A 150 -0.25 5.77 -12.91
C LYS A 150 0.73 6.94 -12.83
N GLY A 151 1.88 6.74 -12.20
CA GLY A 151 2.92 7.76 -12.03
C GLY A 151 3.65 8.11 -13.34
N THR A 152 3.54 7.28 -14.37
CA THR A 152 4.22 7.49 -15.66
C THR A 152 3.77 8.77 -16.34
N LEU A 153 2.49 9.15 -16.19
CA LEU A 153 2.01 10.45 -16.68
C LEU A 153 2.77 11.61 -16.02
N GLY A 154 2.98 11.53 -14.71
CA GLY A 154 3.78 12.51 -13.96
C GLY A 154 5.23 12.53 -14.43
N PHE A 155 5.88 11.38 -14.66
CA PHE A 155 7.26 11.36 -15.18
C PHE A 155 7.36 11.94 -16.60
N SER A 156 6.39 11.63 -17.47
CA SER A 156 6.33 12.10 -18.85
C SER A 156 6.04 13.60 -18.97
N SER A 157 5.48 14.24 -17.95
CA SER A 157 5.08 15.65 -18.00
C SER A 157 6.24 16.60 -18.24
N VAL A 158 7.45 16.22 -17.81
CA VAL A 158 8.69 16.98 -18.00
C VAL A 158 9.51 16.48 -19.21
N MET A 159 8.98 15.49 -19.95
CA MET A 159 9.57 14.89 -21.16
C MET A 159 8.97 15.46 -22.45
N ASN A 160 8.42 16.68 -22.42
CA ASN A 160 7.75 17.35 -23.55
C ASN A 160 6.55 16.60 -24.17
N ILE A 161 5.86 15.75 -23.40
CA ILE A 161 4.65 15.05 -23.89
C ILE A 161 3.55 16.00 -24.36
N ARG A 162 3.49 17.23 -23.82
CA ARG A 162 2.47 18.21 -24.18
C ARG A 162 2.71 18.76 -25.58
N GLU A 163 3.96 19.09 -25.88
CA GLU A 163 4.39 19.59 -27.18
C GLU A 163 4.30 18.49 -28.23
N ASP A 164 4.78 17.28 -27.91
CA ASP A 164 4.83 16.15 -28.84
C ASP A 164 3.44 15.63 -29.24
N ALA A 165 2.48 15.63 -28.31
CA ALA A 165 1.10 15.20 -28.56
C ALA A 165 0.13 16.36 -28.83
N ASN A 166 0.64 17.58 -28.97
CA ASN A 166 -0.10 18.82 -29.23
C ASN A 166 -1.29 19.04 -28.28
N LEU A 167 -1.05 18.82 -26.98
CA LEU A 167 -2.07 18.97 -25.93
C LEU A 167 -2.30 20.45 -25.63
N GLN A 168 -3.57 20.88 -25.63
CA GLN A 168 -3.95 22.28 -25.40
C GLN A 168 -4.78 22.46 -24.13
N GLY A 169 -4.42 23.46 -23.32
CA GLY A 169 -5.23 23.91 -22.18
C GLY A 169 -5.44 22.80 -21.14
N PRO A 170 -6.70 22.40 -20.84
CA PRO A 170 -6.98 21.40 -19.82
C PRO A 170 -6.72 19.95 -20.25
N GLU A 171 -6.34 19.70 -21.51
CA GLU A 171 -6.19 18.35 -22.07
C GLU A 171 -5.20 17.48 -21.30
N PHE A 172 -4.08 18.05 -20.83
CA PHE A 172 -3.13 17.29 -19.99
C PHE A 172 -3.75 16.83 -18.67
N ALA A 173 -4.58 17.67 -18.03
CA ALA A 173 -5.27 17.30 -16.80
C ALA A 173 -6.33 16.20 -17.06
N TRP A 174 -7.01 16.25 -18.22
CA TRP A 174 -7.95 15.21 -18.64
C TRP A 174 -7.32 13.82 -18.75
N LEU A 175 -6.04 13.73 -19.15
CA LEU A 175 -5.32 12.45 -19.19
C LEU A 175 -5.18 11.77 -17.82
N GLY A 176 -5.15 12.55 -16.74
CA GLY A 176 -5.20 12.02 -15.37
C GLY A 176 -6.62 11.66 -14.94
N THR A 177 -7.59 12.52 -15.25
CA THR A 177 -9.01 12.34 -14.91
C THR A 177 -9.62 11.08 -15.55
N ILE A 178 -9.35 10.84 -16.84
CA ILE A 178 -9.97 9.75 -17.60
C ILE A 178 -9.56 8.37 -17.09
N LEU A 179 -8.35 8.22 -16.52
CA LEU A 179 -7.89 6.96 -15.92
C LEU A 179 -8.84 6.54 -14.80
N TYR A 180 -9.16 7.44 -13.87
CA TYR A 180 -10.06 7.14 -12.76
C TYR A 180 -11.51 6.97 -13.20
N MET A 181 -11.94 7.60 -14.30
CA MET A 181 -13.22 7.31 -14.93
C MET A 181 -13.27 5.86 -15.47
N GLY A 182 -12.18 5.40 -16.09
CA GLY A 182 -12.00 4.01 -16.49
C GLY A 182 -12.06 3.05 -15.30
N VAL A 183 -11.38 3.38 -14.19
CA VAL A 183 -11.43 2.60 -12.94
C VAL A 183 -12.87 2.45 -12.43
N LEU A 184 -13.63 3.55 -12.36
CA LEU A 184 -15.04 3.52 -11.93
C LEU A 184 -15.92 2.64 -12.81
N VAL A 185 -15.73 2.69 -14.12
CA VAL A 185 -16.47 1.86 -15.08
C VAL A 185 -16.06 0.40 -14.96
N GLY A 186 -14.77 0.12 -14.79
CA GLY A 186 -14.21 -1.22 -14.65
C GLY A 186 -14.55 -1.90 -13.31
N GLU A 187 -14.81 -1.13 -12.26
CA GLU A 187 -15.02 -1.64 -10.91
C GLU A 187 -16.21 -2.59 -10.80
N TYR A 188 -17.37 -2.20 -11.34
CA TYR A 188 -18.60 -3.01 -11.29
C TYR A 188 -18.46 -4.37 -12.01
N PRO A 189 -18.09 -4.44 -13.31
CA PRO A 189 -17.95 -5.71 -14.00
C PRO A 189 -16.86 -6.58 -13.38
N THR A 190 -15.77 -5.96 -12.92
CA THR A 190 -14.66 -6.68 -12.29
C THR A 190 -15.07 -7.35 -10.99
N ASN A 191 -15.78 -6.66 -10.11
CA ASN A 191 -16.27 -7.24 -8.86
C ASN A 191 -17.21 -8.43 -9.11
N MET A 192 -18.04 -8.38 -10.16
CA MET A 192 -18.87 -9.51 -10.56
C MET A 192 -18.05 -10.68 -11.12
N LEU A 193 -17.01 -10.39 -11.92
CA LEU A 193 -16.18 -11.41 -12.55
C LEU A 193 -15.26 -12.11 -11.54
N LEU A 194 -14.70 -11.38 -10.57
CA LEU A 194 -13.87 -11.93 -9.51
C LEU A 194 -14.60 -12.95 -8.61
N GLN A 195 -15.92 -12.85 -8.49
CA GLN A 195 -16.73 -13.83 -7.76
C GLN A 195 -16.93 -15.14 -8.53
N LYS A 196 -16.77 -15.13 -9.86
CA LYS A 196 -17.04 -16.28 -10.75
C LYS A 196 -15.77 -16.91 -11.29
N LEU A 197 -14.71 -16.13 -11.45
CA LEU A 197 -13.47 -16.54 -12.09
C LEU A 197 -12.37 -16.81 -11.05
N PRO A 198 -11.37 -17.64 -11.39
CA PRO A 198 -10.20 -17.82 -10.54
C PRO A 198 -9.44 -16.49 -10.36
N VAL A 199 -9.28 -16.05 -9.10
CA VAL A 199 -8.79 -14.71 -8.74
C VAL A 199 -7.40 -14.44 -9.32
N ALA A 200 -6.46 -15.39 -9.22
CA ALA A 200 -5.09 -15.18 -9.68
C ALA A 200 -5.01 -15.10 -11.21
N LYS A 201 -5.72 -15.98 -11.94
CA LYS A 201 -5.75 -15.95 -13.41
C LYS A 201 -6.44 -14.71 -13.96
N TYR A 202 -7.53 -14.29 -13.32
CA TYR A 202 -8.21 -13.07 -13.72
C TYR A 202 -7.33 -11.83 -13.47
N LEU A 203 -6.67 -11.75 -12.32
CA LEU A 203 -5.69 -10.71 -12.03
C LEU A 203 -4.56 -10.71 -13.10
N ALA A 204 -3.97 -11.87 -13.38
CA ALA A 204 -2.88 -11.99 -14.35
C ALA A 204 -3.29 -11.57 -15.77
N ALA A 205 -4.48 -11.96 -16.22
CA ALA A 205 -5.01 -11.57 -17.53
C ALA A 205 -5.21 -10.05 -17.62
N ASN A 206 -5.75 -9.42 -16.57
CA ASN A 206 -5.89 -7.97 -16.54
C ASN A 206 -4.54 -7.26 -16.49
N VAL A 207 -3.59 -7.72 -15.68
CA VAL A 207 -2.22 -7.15 -15.64
C VAL A 207 -1.55 -7.21 -17.01
N PHE A 208 -1.70 -8.33 -17.72
CA PHE A 208 -1.18 -8.47 -19.08
C PHE A 208 -1.86 -7.52 -20.07
N CYS A 209 -3.20 -7.44 -20.06
CA CYS A 209 -3.96 -6.53 -20.92
C CYS A 209 -3.63 -5.07 -20.62
N TRP A 210 -3.53 -4.68 -19.35
CA TRP A 210 -3.14 -3.33 -18.97
C TRP A 210 -1.71 -3.03 -19.46
N GLY A 211 -0.76 -3.95 -19.29
CA GLY A 211 0.62 -3.78 -19.79
C GLY A 211 0.67 -3.52 -21.30
N ILE A 212 -0.17 -4.22 -22.08
CA ILE A 212 -0.30 -3.98 -23.53
C ILE A 212 -0.79 -2.55 -23.78
N VAL A 213 -1.81 -2.09 -23.06
CA VAL A 213 -2.36 -0.74 -23.22
C VAL A 213 -1.33 0.35 -22.85
N VAL A 214 -0.52 0.12 -21.82
CA VAL A 214 0.59 1.01 -21.46
C VAL A 214 1.62 1.04 -22.59
N ALA A 215 2.03 -0.10 -23.13
CA ALA A 215 2.95 -0.15 -24.27
C ALA A 215 2.36 0.54 -25.52
N CYS A 216 1.05 0.38 -25.78
CA CYS A 216 0.35 1.08 -26.85
C CYS A 216 0.31 2.61 -26.65
N SER A 217 0.46 3.10 -25.42
CA SER A 217 0.55 4.55 -25.15
C SER A 217 1.77 5.19 -25.81
N ALA A 218 2.82 4.42 -26.10
CA ALA A 218 3.98 4.89 -26.86
C ALA A 218 3.66 5.20 -28.34
N ALA A 219 2.60 4.60 -28.89
CA ALA A 219 2.16 4.83 -30.26
C ALA A 219 1.09 5.94 -30.37
N ALA A 220 0.60 6.45 -29.25
CA ALA A 220 -0.35 7.55 -29.22
C ALA A 220 0.36 8.87 -29.53
N SER A 221 -0.19 9.68 -30.44
CA SER A 221 0.41 10.96 -30.87
C SER A 221 -0.57 12.12 -30.80
N ASP A 222 -1.77 11.89 -30.28
CA ASP A 222 -2.84 12.87 -30.21
C ASP A 222 -3.63 12.73 -28.91
N PHE A 223 -4.37 13.78 -28.55
CA PHE A 223 -5.19 13.78 -27.34
C PHE A 223 -6.19 12.62 -27.31
N ALA A 224 -6.85 12.30 -28.43
CA ALA A 224 -7.88 11.28 -28.44
C ALA A 224 -7.30 9.87 -28.25
N SER A 225 -6.18 9.55 -28.91
CA SER A 225 -5.49 8.27 -28.70
C SER A 225 -4.97 8.13 -27.27
N LEU A 226 -4.39 9.18 -26.69
CA LEU A 226 -3.95 9.19 -25.29
C LEU A 226 -5.13 9.02 -24.30
N MET A 227 -6.28 9.62 -24.59
CA MET A 227 -7.50 9.46 -23.78
C MET A 227 -8.01 8.02 -23.80
N VAL A 228 -8.05 7.38 -24.98
CA VAL A 228 -8.52 6.00 -25.14
C VAL A 228 -7.63 5.01 -24.39
N VAL A 229 -6.31 5.08 -24.58
CA VAL A 229 -5.38 4.17 -23.88
C VAL A 229 -5.44 4.37 -22.37
N ARG A 230 -5.56 5.62 -21.88
CA ARG A 230 -5.67 5.89 -20.44
C ARG A 230 -7.00 5.42 -19.85
N PHE A 231 -8.10 5.54 -20.60
CA PHE A 231 -9.38 4.98 -20.18
C PHE A 231 -9.31 3.46 -20.03
N LEU A 232 -8.79 2.77 -21.07
CA LEU A 232 -8.64 1.31 -21.06
C LEU A 232 -7.71 0.84 -19.95
N LEU A 233 -6.62 1.57 -19.70
CA LEU A 233 -5.72 1.32 -18.57
C LEU A 233 -6.49 1.30 -17.25
N GLY A 234 -7.32 2.33 -17.00
CA GLY A 234 -8.18 2.39 -15.82
C GLY A 234 -9.15 1.21 -15.70
N VAL A 235 -9.75 0.78 -16.82
CA VAL A 235 -10.69 -0.36 -16.82
C VAL A 235 -10.00 -1.66 -16.42
N PHE A 236 -8.80 -1.94 -16.94
CA PHE A 236 -8.07 -3.17 -16.61
C PHE A 236 -7.46 -3.13 -15.19
N GLU A 237 -7.03 -1.96 -14.72
CA GLU A 237 -6.48 -1.79 -13.38
C GLU A 237 -7.50 -1.91 -12.25
N ALA A 238 -8.80 -1.74 -12.54
CA ALA A 238 -9.87 -1.82 -11.54
C ALA A 238 -9.90 -3.16 -10.78
N CYS A 239 -9.31 -4.23 -11.33
CA CYS A 239 -9.26 -5.53 -10.68
C CYS A 239 -8.35 -5.64 -9.46
N VAL A 240 -7.32 -4.80 -9.35
CA VAL A 240 -6.22 -5.03 -8.42
C VAL A 240 -6.71 -4.95 -6.98
N GLN A 241 -7.42 -3.87 -6.63
CA GLN A 241 -7.90 -3.63 -5.27
C GLN A 241 -8.86 -4.72 -4.77
N PRO A 242 -9.96 -5.07 -5.47
CA PRO A 242 -10.86 -6.12 -5.01
C PRO A 242 -10.22 -7.51 -5.02
N ALA A 243 -9.37 -7.83 -6.02
CA ALA A 243 -8.63 -9.09 -6.03
C ALA A 243 -7.72 -9.22 -4.82
N PHE A 244 -7.07 -8.12 -4.43
CA PHE A 244 -6.18 -8.09 -3.28
C PHE A 244 -6.91 -8.32 -1.97
N ILE A 245 -8.07 -7.69 -1.78
CA ILE A 245 -8.90 -7.89 -0.58
C ILE A 245 -9.35 -9.36 -0.47
N ILE A 246 -9.77 -9.97 -1.58
CA ILE A 246 -10.17 -11.38 -1.61
C ILE A 246 -8.95 -12.26 -1.29
N MET A 247 -7.79 -11.99 -1.90
CA MET A 247 -6.56 -12.73 -1.63
C MET A 247 -6.10 -12.59 -0.18
N THR A 248 -6.16 -11.40 0.43
CA THR A 248 -5.82 -11.27 1.85
C THR A 248 -6.77 -12.04 2.75
N GLY A 249 -8.06 -12.04 2.42
CA GLY A 249 -9.05 -12.83 3.13
C GLY A 249 -8.80 -14.34 3.05
N MET A 250 -8.28 -14.82 1.91
CA MET A 250 -8.03 -16.25 1.66
C MET A 250 -6.74 -16.78 2.28
N TRP A 251 -5.69 -15.96 2.40
CA TRP A 251 -4.34 -16.44 2.75
C TRP A 251 -3.85 -15.97 4.13
N TYR A 252 -4.45 -14.93 4.70
CA TYR A 252 -3.91 -14.23 5.87
C TYR A 252 -4.93 -14.04 6.98
N THR A 253 -4.46 -14.06 8.22
CA THR A 253 -5.33 -13.85 9.39
C THR A 253 -5.79 -12.39 9.48
N LYS A 254 -6.96 -12.10 10.09
CA LYS A 254 -7.48 -10.73 10.27
C LYS A 254 -6.43 -9.76 10.86
N ARG A 255 -5.60 -10.24 11.79
CA ARG A 255 -4.55 -9.44 12.43
C ARG A 255 -3.42 -9.05 11.46
N GLU A 256 -3.11 -9.92 10.51
CA GLU A 256 -2.08 -9.68 9.49
C GLU A 256 -2.56 -8.78 8.35
N GLN A 257 -3.86 -8.84 8.01
CA GLN A 257 -4.42 -8.10 6.87
C GLN A 257 -4.16 -6.59 6.93
N ALA A 258 -4.21 -6.00 8.13
CA ALA A 258 -3.94 -4.57 8.32
C ALA A 258 -2.50 -4.20 7.94
N VAL A 259 -1.52 -5.01 8.39
CA VAL A 259 -0.09 -4.80 8.11
C VAL A 259 0.20 -4.97 6.62
N LEU A 260 -0.39 -6.00 6.00
CA LEU A 260 -0.22 -6.29 4.58
C LEU A 260 -0.78 -5.17 3.69
N THR A 261 -1.92 -4.60 4.08
CA THR A 261 -2.51 -3.46 3.38
C THR A 261 -1.55 -2.25 3.40
N SER A 262 -0.96 -1.95 4.56
CA SER A 262 0.04 -0.87 4.66
C SER A 262 1.30 -1.16 3.84
N LEU A 263 1.77 -2.41 3.79
CA LEU A 263 2.94 -2.81 2.99
C LEU A 263 2.72 -2.58 1.49
N TRP A 264 1.55 -2.93 0.95
CA TRP A 264 1.25 -2.67 -0.45
C TRP A 264 1.16 -1.17 -0.73
N TYR A 265 0.54 -0.40 0.18
CA TYR A 265 0.41 1.04 0.01
C TYR A 265 1.78 1.75 -0.03
N CYS A 266 2.77 1.25 0.73
CA CYS A 266 4.16 1.74 0.72
C CYS A 266 4.87 1.57 -0.64
N MET A 267 4.39 0.69 -1.53
CA MET A 267 4.95 0.55 -2.88
C MET A 267 4.78 1.84 -3.70
N THR A 268 3.88 2.75 -3.32
CA THR A 268 3.80 4.10 -3.90
C THR A 268 5.11 4.89 -3.72
N GLY A 269 5.79 4.75 -2.58
CA GLY A 269 7.09 5.38 -2.38
C GLY A 269 8.20 4.67 -3.16
N VAL A 270 8.17 3.33 -3.23
CA VAL A 270 9.12 2.54 -4.02
C VAL A 270 8.99 2.87 -5.52
N GLN A 271 7.77 3.09 -5.98
CA GLN A 271 7.45 3.52 -7.33
C GLN A 271 8.11 4.85 -7.70
N LEU A 272 8.10 5.85 -6.82
CA LEU A 272 8.80 7.11 -7.08
C LEU A 272 10.31 6.89 -7.19
N MET A 273 10.89 6.02 -6.37
CA MET A 273 12.32 5.71 -6.41
C MET A 273 12.72 4.99 -7.70
N VAL A 274 12.10 3.86 -8.00
CA VAL A 274 12.45 3.05 -9.16
C VAL A 274 11.99 3.74 -10.45
N GLY A 275 10.80 4.34 -10.45
CA GLY A 275 10.28 5.10 -11.58
C GLY A 275 11.12 6.32 -11.91
N GLY A 276 11.62 7.05 -10.91
CA GLY A 276 12.56 8.15 -11.12
C GLY A 276 13.87 7.70 -11.76
N ILE A 277 14.41 6.55 -11.36
CA ILE A 277 15.63 5.96 -11.96
C ILE A 277 15.38 5.54 -13.42
N ILE A 278 14.27 4.84 -13.68
CA ILE A 278 13.91 4.39 -15.04
C ILE A 278 13.70 5.62 -15.93
N ALA A 279 12.93 6.60 -15.45
CA ALA A 279 12.69 7.85 -16.17
C ALA A 279 14.02 8.55 -16.48
N TRP A 280 14.89 8.73 -15.48
CA TRP A 280 16.24 9.29 -15.67
C TRP A 280 17.08 8.53 -16.71
N GLY A 281 17.03 7.20 -16.72
CA GLY A 281 17.75 6.38 -17.70
C GLY A 281 17.22 6.59 -19.12
N VAL A 282 15.89 6.57 -19.28
CA VAL A 282 15.21 6.79 -20.57
C VAL A 282 15.39 8.22 -21.07
N SER A 283 15.51 9.20 -20.17
CA SER A 283 15.78 10.60 -20.50
C SER A 283 17.05 10.85 -21.32
N HIS A 284 18.03 9.95 -21.27
CA HIS A 284 19.29 10.09 -22.02
C HIS A 284 19.16 9.62 -23.47
N TYR A 285 18.06 8.97 -23.82
CA TYR A 285 17.82 8.52 -25.17
C TYR A 285 17.37 9.69 -26.04
N GLU A 286 18.23 10.04 -26.99
CA GLU A 286 17.97 10.99 -28.07
C GLU A 286 18.02 10.21 -29.39
N GLY A 287 16.85 9.77 -29.88
CA GLY A 287 16.76 9.01 -31.12
C GLY A 287 15.65 9.53 -32.03
N PRO A 288 15.80 9.40 -33.37
CA PRO A 288 14.83 9.94 -34.32
C PRO A 288 13.53 9.12 -34.41
N ALA A 289 13.52 7.88 -33.90
CA ALA A 289 12.41 6.94 -34.09
C ALA A 289 11.30 7.09 -33.04
N MET A 290 11.60 7.58 -31.84
CA MET A 290 10.66 7.70 -30.72
C MET A 290 11.16 8.73 -29.72
N THR A 291 10.24 9.40 -29.03
CA THR A 291 10.59 10.38 -27.99
C THR A 291 10.85 9.67 -26.66
N SER A 292 11.54 10.32 -25.73
CA SER A 292 11.91 9.70 -24.45
C SER A 292 10.67 9.26 -23.65
N TRP A 293 9.56 10.01 -23.69
CA TRP A 293 8.34 9.59 -23.01
C TRP A 293 7.68 8.38 -23.65
N GLN A 294 7.69 8.26 -24.99
CA GLN A 294 7.18 7.08 -25.68
C GLN A 294 7.98 5.83 -25.29
N LEU A 295 9.32 5.96 -25.24
CA LEU A 295 10.20 4.88 -24.79
C LEU A 295 9.90 4.49 -23.33
N LEU A 296 9.60 5.46 -22.46
CA LEU A 296 9.22 5.19 -21.07
C LEU A 296 7.95 4.33 -20.98
N PHE A 297 6.87 4.72 -21.68
CA PHE A 297 5.63 3.93 -21.72
C PHE A 297 5.87 2.53 -22.32
N LEU A 298 6.69 2.42 -23.35
CA LEU A 298 6.98 1.13 -23.99
C LEU A 298 7.71 0.18 -23.02
N VAL A 299 8.78 0.65 -22.38
CA VAL A 299 9.58 -0.17 -21.45
C VAL A 299 8.74 -0.63 -20.26
N LEU A 300 7.96 0.28 -19.68
CA LEU A 300 7.11 -0.03 -18.53
C LEU A 300 5.98 -0.99 -18.92
N GLY A 301 5.30 -0.74 -20.04
CA GLY A 301 4.24 -1.63 -20.52
C GLY A 301 4.71 -3.04 -20.83
N VAL A 302 5.89 -3.19 -21.46
CA VAL A 302 6.49 -4.50 -21.72
C VAL A 302 6.91 -5.19 -20.42
N ALA A 303 7.51 -4.47 -19.46
CA ALA A 303 7.85 -5.03 -18.16
C ALA A 303 6.61 -5.52 -17.41
N THR A 304 5.52 -4.76 -17.45
CA THR A 304 4.23 -5.15 -16.88
C THR A 304 3.62 -6.36 -17.59
N CYS A 305 3.74 -6.47 -18.92
CA CYS A 305 3.30 -7.67 -19.64
C CYS A 305 4.05 -8.92 -19.16
N VAL A 306 5.37 -8.83 -19.04
CA VAL A 306 6.21 -9.93 -18.52
C VAL A 306 5.79 -10.27 -17.09
N TRP A 307 5.51 -9.26 -16.26
CA TRP A 307 5.00 -9.46 -14.91
C TRP A 307 3.63 -10.16 -14.90
N GLY A 308 2.70 -9.79 -15.77
CA GLY A 308 1.40 -10.45 -15.92
C GLY A 308 1.53 -11.93 -16.28
N VAL A 309 2.43 -12.28 -17.21
CA VAL A 309 2.75 -13.68 -17.54
C VAL A 309 3.37 -14.41 -16.34
N PHE A 310 4.26 -13.76 -15.61
CA PHE A 310 4.85 -14.31 -14.40
C PHE A 310 3.80 -14.60 -13.32
N ILE A 311 2.85 -13.69 -13.08
CA ILE A 311 1.73 -13.92 -12.15
C ILE A 311 0.91 -15.13 -12.60
N ALA A 312 0.57 -15.24 -13.89
CA ALA A 312 -0.23 -16.36 -14.41
C ALA A 312 0.42 -17.73 -14.13
N TRP A 313 1.74 -17.79 -14.14
CA TRP A 313 2.51 -19.01 -13.86
C TRP A 313 2.79 -19.23 -12.37
N TRP A 314 3.07 -18.17 -11.63
CA TRP A 314 3.58 -18.24 -10.26
C TRP A 314 2.50 -18.11 -9.18
N LEU A 315 1.42 -17.38 -9.41
CA LEU A 315 0.41 -17.10 -8.39
C LEU A 315 -0.67 -18.20 -8.35
N PRO A 316 -0.85 -18.93 -7.23
CA PRO A 316 -1.92 -19.92 -7.11
C PRO A 316 -3.30 -19.26 -6.89
N ASP A 317 -4.35 -19.84 -7.49
CA ASP A 317 -5.73 -19.33 -7.40
C ASP A 317 -6.35 -19.47 -5.99
N SER A 318 -6.01 -20.52 -5.25
CA SER A 318 -6.49 -20.75 -3.88
C SER A 318 -5.53 -21.65 -3.10
N PRO A 319 -5.57 -21.63 -1.75
CA PRO A 319 -4.81 -22.58 -0.92
C PRO A 319 -5.07 -24.03 -1.30
N MET A 320 -6.31 -24.36 -1.66
CA MET A 320 -6.75 -25.69 -2.07
C MET A 320 -6.10 -26.14 -3.38
N LYS A 321 -6.02 -25.24 -4.37
CA LYS A 321 -5.54 -25.52 -5.72
C LYS A 321 -4.04 -25.29 -5.88
N ALA A 322 -3.36 -24.87 -4.81
CA ALA A 322 -1.93 -24.56 -4.83
C ALA A 322 -1.10 -25.84 -4.93
N LYS A 323 -0.60 -26.17 -6.12
CA LYS A 323 0.28 -27.34 -6.35
C LYS A 323 1.68 -27.22 -5.69
N CYS A 324 1.99 -26.08 -5.09
CA CYS A 324 3.32 -25.78 -4.54
C CYS A 324 3.47 -26.05 -3.04
N PHE A 325 2.37 -26.35 -2.35
CA PHE A 325 2.38 -26.65 -0.92
C PHE A 325 2.09 -28.13 -0.73
N ASP A 326 2.70 -28.70 0.30
CA ASP A 326 2.39 -30.07 0.71
C ASP A 326 0.96 -30.17 1.26
N GLU A 327 0.35 -31.35 1.19
CA GLU A 327 -1.04 -31.55 1.63
C GLU A 327 -1.24 -31.19 3.11
N ASP A 328 -0.26 -31.52 3.96
CA ASP A 328 -0.28 -31.15 5.38
C ASP A 328 -0.15 -29.63 5.58
N GLN A 329 0.70 -28.97 4.79
CA GLN A 329 0.84 -27.51 4.84
C GLN A 329 -0.45 -26.80 4.40
N LYS A 330 -1.11 -27.30 3.35
CA LYS A 330 -2.41 -26.75 2.91
C LYS A 330 -3.44 -26.85 4.02
N ARG A 331 -3.54 -28.02 4.67
CA ARG A 331 -4.47 -28.22 5.79
C ARG A 331 -4.22 -27.22 6.91
N LEU A 332 -2.96 -27.03 7.31
CA LEU A 332 -2.61 -26.05 8.35
C LEU A 332 -2.87 -24.60 7.92
N MET A 333 -2.63 -24.25 6.66
CA MET A 333 -2.96 -22.91 6.12
C MET A 333 -4.46 -22.63 6.15
N ILE A 334 -5.28 -23.62 5.78
CA ILE A 334 -6.75 -23.51 5.82
C ILE A 334 -7.22 -23.35 7.27
N GLU A 335 -6.69 -24.16 8.18
CA GLU A 335 -7.05 -24.08 9.60
C GLU A 335 -6.66 -22.74 10.23
N ARG A 336 -5.49 -22.20 9.86
CA ARG A 336 -5.04 -20.86 10.30
C ARG A 336 -6.03 -19.77 9.87
N VAL A 337 -6.51 -19.84 8.64
CA VAL A 337 -7.47 -18.88 8.07
C VAL A 337 -8.89 -19.20 8.53
N ARG A 338 -9.19 -20.41 9.04
CA ARG A 338 -10.49 -20.79 9.61
C ARG A 338 -10.90 -19.87 10.75
N ALA A 339 -9.94 -19.45 11.57
CA ALA A 339 -10.15 -18.46 12.64
C ALA A 339 -10.58 -17.07 12.13
N ASN A 340 -10.44 -16.79 10.83
CA ASN A 340 -10.99 -15.56 10.25
C ASN A 340 -12.52 -15.60 10.14
N GLU A 341 -13.13 -16.78 10.22
CA GLU A 341 -14.58 -16.97 10.04
C GLU A 341 -15.10 -16.38 8.72
N THR A 342 -14.19 -16.21 7.74
CA THR A 342 -14.50 -15.69 6.42
C THR A 342 -15.37 -16.65 5.61
N GLY A 343 -15.40 -17.93 6.00
CA GLY A 343 -16.28 -18.97 5.47
C GLY A 343 -17.66 -19.11 6.18
N ILE A 344 -17.93 -18.31 7.21
CA ILE A 344 -19.29 -18.12 7.76
C ILE A 344 -19.58 -16.62 7.74
N GLN A 345 -19.30 -15.96 6.62
CA GLN A 345 -20.01 -14.72 6.34
C GLN A 345 -21.47 -15.09 6.14
N ASN A 346 -22.35 -14.48 6.94
CA ASN A 346 -23.76 -14.44 6.66
C ASN A 346 -23.93 -13.94 5.20
N LYS A 347 -24.16 -14.86 4.24
CA LYS A 347 -24.50 -14.50 2.84
C LYS A 347 -25.84 -13.78 2.76
N THR A 348 -26.53 -13.63 3.89
CA THR A 348 -27.76 -12.87 4.03
C THR A 348 -27.43 -11.39 4.00
N TRP A 349 -27.61 -10.78 2.84
CA TRP A 349 -27.58 -9.33 2.69
C TRP A 349 -28.62 -8.68 3.60
N LYS A 350 -28.16 -7.98 4.63
CA LYS A 350 -29.03 -7.32 5.61
C LYS A 350 -29.31 -5.88 5.19
N ARG A 351 -30.47 -5.65 4.56
CA ARG A 351 -30.88 -4.30 4.09
C ARG A 351 -30.82 -3.25 5.19
N TYR A 352 -31.17 -3.59 6.43
CA TYR A 352 -31.12 -2.65 7.54
C TYR A 352 -29.70 -2.15 7.84
N GLN A 353 -28.67 -3.02 7.75
CA GLN A 353 -27.27 -2.65 7.95
C GLN A 353 -26.76 -1.72 6.83
N MET A 354 -27.22 -1.93 5.59
CA MET A 354 -26.92 -1.02 4.47
C MET A 354 -27.55 0.36 4.71
N VAL A 355 -28.82 0.42 5.13
CA VAL A 355 -29.50 1.69 5.44
C VAL A 355 -28.83 2.38 6.63
N GLU A 356 -28.43 1.61 7.65
CA GLU A 356 -27.64 2.14 8.76
C GLU A 356 -26.32 2.72 8.26
N ALA A 357 -25.62 2.03 7.34
CA ALA A 357 -24.37 2.52 6.76
C ALA A 357 -24.54 3.88 6.07
N LEU A 358 -25.61 4.02 5.28
CA LEU A 358 -25.92 5.24 4.52
C LEU A 358 -26.42 6.39 5.41
N ALA A 359 -27.05 6.09 6.54
CA ALA A 359 -27.55 7.08 7.49
C ALA A 359 -26.52 7.46 8.58
N ASP A 360 -25.41 6.74 8.70
CA ASP A 360 -24.42 6.97 9.75
C ASP A 360 -23.51 8.18 9.44
N PRO A 361 -23.53 9.26 10.26
CA PRO A 361 -22.67 10.42 10.05
C PRO A 361 -21.17 10.08 10.16
N VAL A 362 -20.79 9.03 10.89
CA VAL A 362 -19.38 8.58 10.99
C VAL A 362 -18.87 8.09 9.64
N ILE A 363 -19.73 7.41 8.86
CA ILE A 363 -19.36 6.91 7.52
C ILE A 363 -19.18 8.09 6.55
N TRP A 364 -20.05 9.10 6.63
CA TRP A 364 -19.87 10.32 5.84
C TRP A 364 -18.62 11.11 6.21
N CYS A 365 -18.20 11.10 7.49
CA CYS A 365 -16.89 11.64 7.86
C CYS A 365 -15.74 10.87 7.18
N TYR A 366 -15.75 9.54 7.17
CA TYR A 366 -14.73 8.75 6.45
C TYR A 366 -14.71 9.06 4.95
N ILE A 367 -15.89 9.21 4.33
CA ILE A 367 -16.01 9.60 2.92
C ILE A 367 -15.42 10.99 2.69
N MET A 368 -15.72 11.98 3.55
CA MET A 368 -15.17 13.33 3.42
C MET A 368 -13.65 13.36 3.58
N LEU A 369 -13.10 12.58 4.53
CA LEU A 369 -11.65 12.40 4.68
C LEU A 369 -11.04 11.80 3.41
N THR A 370 -11.70 10.81 2.81
CA THR A 370 -11.23 10.17 1.57
C THR A 370 -11.20 11.13 0.39
N VAL A 371 -12.27 11.90 0.18
CA VAL A 371 -12.36 12.84 -0.95
C VAL A 371 -11.33 13.95 -0.82
N THR A 372 -11.24 14.57 0.35
CA THR A 372 -10.27 15.66 0.61
C THR A 372 -8.83 15.18 0.54
N SER A 373 -8.55 13.98 1.03
CA SER A 373 -7.23 13.34 0.91
C SER A 373 -6.88 13.07 -0.56
N SER A 374 -7.80 12.44 -1.30
CA SER A 374 -7.62 12.06 -2.71
C SER A 374 -7.46 13.26 -3.65
N LEU A 375 -8.15 14.37 -3.36
CA LEU A 375 -8.04 15.62 -4.15
C LEU A 375 -6.63 16.23 -4.09
N VAL A 376 -5.97 16.16 -2.95
CA VAL A 376 -4.58 16.64 -2.80
C VAL A 376 -3.62 15.64 -3.43
N ILE A 377 -3.74 14.36 -3.05
CA ILE A 377 -2.83 13.30 -3.47
C ILE A 377 -2.86 13.12 -5.00
N GLY A 378 -4.05 13.03 -5.59
CA GLY A 378 -4.21 12.83 -7.03
C GLY A 378 -3.72 14.02 -7.85
N GLY A 379 -3.88 15.24 -7.33
CA GLY A 379 -3.42 16.46 -8.00
C GLY A 379 -1.90 16.55 -8.02
N LEU A 380 -1.26 16.35 -6.86
CA LEU A 380 0.20 16.27 -6.76
C LEU A 380 0.76 15.07 -7.53
N GLY A 381 0.05 13.95 -7.62
CA GLY A 381 0.51 12.76 -8.36
C GLY A 381 0.74 13.02 -9.86
N VAL A 382 -0.06 13.89 -10.49
CA VAL A 382 0.07 14.22 -11.92
C VAL A 382 1.01 15.41 -12.16
N PHE A 383 1.02 16.39 -11.25
CA PHE A 383 1.75 17.65 -11.44
C PHE A 383 3.07 17.77 -10.66
N SER A 384 3.45 16.78 -9.84
CA SER A 384 4.66 16.81 -9.00
C SER A 384 5.91 17.21 -9.77
N ASN A 385 6.20 16.55 -10.88
CA ASN A 385 7.40 16.82 -11.67
C ASN A 385 7.38 18.21 -12.33
N LEU A 386 6.20 18.70 -12.73
CA LEU A 386 6.07 20.07 -13.25
C LEU A 386 6.34 21.11 -12.17
N ILE A 387 5.85 20.87 -10.95
CA ILE A 387 6.07 21.75 -9.80
C ILE A 387 7.55 21.73 -9.40
N ILE A 388 8.19 20.56 -9.34
CA ILE A 388 9.62 20.47 -9.01
C ILE A 388 10.45 21.15 -10.11
N ALA A 389 10.16 20.92 -11.39
CA ALA A 389 10.86 21.58 -12.48
C ALA A 389 10.70 23.11 -12.43
N SER A 390 9.54 23.63 -12.01
CA SER A 390 9.32 25.08 -11.89
C SER A 390 10.15 25.74 -10.79
N PHE A 391 10.77 24.97 -9.89
CA PHE A 391 11.72 25.49 -8.90
C PHE A 391 13.10 25.84 -9.50
N GLY A 392 13.33 25.51 -10.77
CA GLY A 392 14.59 25.78 -11.49
C GLY A 392 15.51 24.57 -11.61
N PHE A 393 15.03 23.36 -11.30
CA PHE A 393 15.77 22.12 -11.54
C PHE A 393 15.71 21.72 -13.01
N THR A 394 16.79 21.16 -13.53
CA THR A 394 16.79 20.60 -14.88
C THR A 394 15.91 19.35 -14.96
N TYR A 395 15.47 19.00 -16.15
CA TYR A 395 14.68 17.79 -16.40
C TYR A 395 15.31 16.52 -15.78
N LEU A 396 16.62 16.29 -15.99
CA LEU A 396 17.33 15.14 -15.41
C LEU A 396 17.39 15.21 -13.88
N GLN A 397 17.60 16.40 -13.31
CA GLN A 397 17.60 16.58 -11.86
C GLN A 397 16.22 16.25 -11.28
N THR A 398 15.14 16.77 -11.87
CA THR A 398 13.77 16.50 -11.44
C THR A 398 13.47 15.00 -11.37
N GLN A 399 13.91 14.21 -12.35
CA GLN A 399 13.74 12.76 -12.31
C GLN A 399 14.48 12.11 -11.14
N LEU A 400 15.73 12.53 -10.88
CA LEU A 400 16.53 11.99 -9.78
C LEU A 400 15.98 12.38 -8.41
N LEU A 401 15.37 13.57 -8.30
CA LEU A 401 14.73 14.06 -7.07
C LEU A 401 13.51 13.24 -6.65
N ASN A 402 12.90 12.46 -7.56
CA ASN A 402 11.85 11.50 -7.21
C ASN A 402 12.37 10.36 -6.31
N ILE A 403 13.67 10.04 -6.35
CA ILE A 403 14.27 9.04 -5.46
C ILE A 403 14.19 9.50 -4.01
N ALA A 404 14.59 10.75 -3.75
CA ALA A 404 14.48 11.35 -2.43
C ALA A 404 13.01 11.51 -2.01
N GLN A 405 12.13 11.92 -2.94
CA GLN A 405 10.68 12.00 -2.66
C GLN A 405 10.12 10.65 -2.22
N GLY A 406 10.42 9.58 -2.95
CA GLY A 406 9.96 8.23 -2.63
C GLY A 406 10.46 7.74 -1.26
N ALA A 407 11.73 8.01 -0.93
CA ALA A 407 12.29 7.68 0.37
C ALA A 407 11.58 8.42 1.51
N VAL A 408 11.35 9.73 1.37
CA VAL A 408 10.57 10.52 2.35
C VAL A 408 9.17 9.96 2.50
N THR A 409 8.49 9.64 1.40
CA THR A 409 7.16 9.04 1.41
C THR A 409 7.12 7.74 2.22
N ILE A 410 8.06 6.82 2.00
CA ILE A 410 8.13 5.56 2.77
C ILE A 410 8.34 5.84 4.27
N VAL A 411 9.29 6.71 4.60
CA VAL A 411 9.61 7.06 6.00
C VAL A 411 8.38 7.65 6.70
N VAL A 412 7.65 8.55 6.04
CA VAL A 412 6.46 9.17 6.63
C VAL A 412 5.31 8.17 6.76
N MET A 413 5.07 7.32 5.76
CA MET A 413 4.00 6.32 5.82
C MET A 413 4.24 5.27 6.92
N VAL A 414 5.48 4.78 7.04
CA VAL A 414 5.84 3.81 8.08
C VAL A 414 5.91 4.48 9.45
N GLY A 415 6.49 5.68 9.53
CA GLY A 415 6.62 6.44 10.78
C GLY A 415 5.26 6.83 11.37
N SER A 416 4.34 7.31 10.55
CA SER A 416 2.97 7.64 10.97
C SER A 416 2.17 6.41 11.41
N ALA A 417 2.27 5.29 10.69
CA ALA A 417 1.65 4.03 11.10
C ALA A 417 2.20 3.54 12.45
N SER A 418 3.53 3.54 12.61
CA SER A 418 4.20 3.12 13.84
C SER A 418 3.81 4.02 15.01
N LEU A 419 3.77 5.34 14.80
CA LEU A 419 3.37 6.30 15.83
C LEU A 419 1.90 6.15 16.20
N ALA A 420 1.02 5.87 15.24
CA ALA A 420 -0.40 5.62 15.51
C ALA A 420 -0.61 4.34 16.34
N THR A 421 0.17 3.28 16.06
CA THR A 421 0.14 2.04 16.85
C THR A 421 0.70 2.24 18.26
N LEU A 422 1.83 2.94 18.41
CA LEU A 422 2.44 3.18 19.72
C LEU A 422 1.59 4.11 20.60
N SER A 423 1.00 5.15 20.01
CA SER A 423 0.20 6.12 20.76
C SER A 423 -1.23 5.65 21.03
N ASN A 424 -1.75 4.67 20.27
CA ASN A 424 -3.17 4.33 20.22
C ASN A 424 -4.06 5.58 19.97
N GLN A 425 -3.54 6.58 19.24
CA GLN A 425 -4.20 7.86 18.96
C GLN A 425 -4.06 8.21 17.47
N THR A 426 -4.73 7.43 16.62
CA THR A 426 -4.61 7.53 15.16
C THR A 426 -5.04 8.91 14.64
N SER A 427 -6.15 9.45 15.13
CA SER A 427 -6.66 10.78 14.75
C SER A 427 -5.70 11.91 15.11
N TRP A 428 -4.98 11.83 16.25
CA TRP A 428 -3.98 12.86 16.57
C TRP A 428 -2.75 12.78 15.67
N VAL A 429 -2.33 11.56 15.32
CA VAL A 429 -1.23 11.36 14.36
C VAL A 429 -1.62 11.89 12.97
N MET A 430 -2.86 11.71 12.54
CA MET A 430 -3.38 12.28 11.29
C MET A 430 -3.35 13.82 11.32
N HIS A 431 -3.84 14.45 12.39
CA HIS A 431 -3.73 15.91 12.58
C HIS A 431 -2.27 16.39 12.52
N ALA A 432 -1.37 15.71 13.26
CA ALA A 432 0.05 16.05 13.29
C ALA A 432 0.72 15.91 11.92
N SER A 433 0.34 14.90 11.13
CA SER A 433 0.86 14.67 9.78
C SER A 433 0.42 15.75 8.78
N SER A 434 -0.75 16.38 9.01
CA SER A 434 -1.21 17.49 8.17
C SER A 434 -0.40 18.79 8.36
N ILE A 435 0.25 18.98 9.52
CA ILE A 435 0.96 20.23 9.85
C ILE A 435 2.14 20.48 8.90
N PRO A 436 3.09 19.53 8.69
CA PRO A 436 4.14 19.69 7.70
C PRO A 436 3.60 19.93 6.29
N ALA A 437 2.50 19.27 5.90
CA ALA A 437 1.92 19.44 4.57
C ALA A 437 1.38 20.86 4.34
N VAL A 438 0.71 21.44 5.35
CA VAL A 438 0.24 22.83 5.34
C VAL A 438 1.40 23.80 5.26
N ILE A 439 2.45 23.60 6.08
CA ILE A 439 3.65 24.47 6.08
C ILE A 439 4.36 24.41 4.73
N GLY A 440 4.58 23.20 4.20
CA GLY A 440 5.22 23.01 2.89
C GLY A 440 4.45 23.69 1.76
N THR A 441 3.13 23.53 1.76
CA THR A 441 2.25 24.20 0.81
C THR A 441 2.30 25.73 0.95
N ALA A 442 2.36 26.26 2.18
CA ALA A 442 2.46 27.70 2.46
C ALA A 442 3.77 28.32 1.98
N VAL A 443 4.88 27.60 2.13
CA VAL A 443 6.18 28.04 1.61
C VAL A 443 6.16 28.10 0.08
N ILE A 444 5.67 27.05 -0.60
CA ILE A 444 5.57 27.03 -2.06
C ILE A 444 4.63 28.12 -2.58
N TYR A 445 3.50 28.34 -1.90
CA TYR A 445 2.52 29.35 -2.26
C TYR A 445 3.08 30.78 -2.14
N SER A 446 3.86 31.04 -1.09
CA SER A 446 4.31 32.40 -0.75
C SER A 446 5.63 32.79 -1.41
N VAL A 447 6.56 31.84 -1.55
CA VAL A 447 7.93 32.10 -2.02
C VAL A 447 8.02 31.88 -3.53
N PRO A 448 8.35 32.90 -4.33
CA PRO A 448 8.61 32.70 -5.75
C PRO A 448 9.94 31.94 -5.96
N PRO A 449 10.00 31.00 -6.93
CA PRO A 449 11.24 30.30 -7.27
C PRO A 449 12.36 31.25 -7.69
N ASN A 450 13.55 31.03 -7.14
CA ASN A 450 14.79 31.70 -7.49
C ASN A 450 15.96 30.70 -7.33
N GLY A 451 17.06 30.88 -8.05
CA GLY A 451 18.19 29.93 -8.04
C GLY A 451 18.82 29.69 -6.66
N SER A 452 18.64 30.62 -5.71
CA SER A 452 19.13 30.49 -4.33
C SER A 452 18.17 29.74 -3.40
N ASN A 453 16.89 29.58 -3.76
CA ASN A 453 15.87 29.00 -2.89
C ASN A 453 15.27 27.68 -3.39
N SER A 454 15.72 27.16 -4.55
CA SER A 454 15.23 25.90 -5.15
C SER A 454 15.30 24.72 -4.18
N ALA A 455 16.38 24.58 -3.41
CA ALA A 455 16.52 23.52 -2.42
C ALA A 455 15.50 23.65 -1.26
N GLY A 456 15.23 24.88 -0.80
CA GLY A 456 14.24 25.14 0.23
C GLY A 456 12.80 24.84 -0.25
N LEU A 457 12.49 25.18 -1.50
CA LEU A 457 11.21 24.86 -2.13
C LEU A 457 11.03 23.35 -2.34
N LEU A 458 12.11 22.63 -2.67
CA LEU A 458 12.08 21.17 -2.75
C LEU A 458 11.79 20.52 -1.39
N ILE A 459 12.44 20.98 -0.32
CA ILE A 459 12.15 20.49 1.04
C ILE A 459 10.69 20.77 1.42
N ALA A 460 10.20 21.98 1.10
CA ALA A 460 8.79 22.32 1.29
C ALA A 460 7.85 21.40 0.50
N PHE A 461 8.24 21.00 -0.72
CA PHE A 461 7.50 20.02 -1.51
C PHE A 461 7.50 18.64 -0.86
N TYR A 462 8.63 18.19 -0.30
CA TYR A 462 8.68 16.93 0.44
C TYR A 462 7.81 16.95 1.71
N CYS A 463 7.67 18.10 2.37
CA CYS A 463 6.73 18.23 3.48
C CYS A 463 5.26 17.98 3.06
N THR A 464 4.88 18.27 1.82
CA THR A 464 3.52 17.93 1.31
C THR A 464 3.25 16.43 1.28
N GLN A 465 4.30 15.60 1.18
CA GLN A 465 4.17 14.13 1.14
C GLN A 465 3.69 13.55 2.47
N PHE A 466 3.75 14.32 3.57
CA PHE A 466 3.19 13.88 4.85
C PHE A 466 1.68 13.63 4.79
N TYR A 467 0.99 14.28 3.85
CA TYR A 467 -0.43 14.07 3.62
C TYR A 467 -0.76 12.66 3.09
N LEU A 468 0.21 12.00 2.43
CA LEU A 468 0.01 10.65 1.89
C LEU A 468 -0.16 9.58 2.99
N ALA A 469 0.38 9.84 4.19
CA ALA A 469 0.21 8.98 5.36
C ALA A 469 -1.24 8.85 5.81
N GLU A 470 -2.05 9.89 5.60
CA GLU A 470 -3.44 9.95 6.04
C GLU A 470 -4.30 8.87 5.38
N GLY A 471 -4.05 8.58 4.10
CA GLY A 471 -4.76 7.52 3.38
C GLY A 471 -4.60 6.15 4.04
N ASN A 472 -3.39 5.80 4.49
CA ASN A 472 -3.13 4.53 5.19
C ASN A 472 -3.83 4.47 6.55
N LEU A 473 -3.72 5.54 7.35
CA LEU A 473 -4.32 5.62 8.68
C LEU A 473 -5.85 5.60 8.62
N MET A 474 -6.44 6.15 7.57
CA MET A 474 -7.88 6.14 7.35
C MET A 474 -8.42 4.72 7.10
N PHE A 475 -7.76 3.90 6.27
CA PHE A 475 -8.16 2.50 6.09
C PHE A 475 -8.09 1.71 7.41
N SER A 476 -7.07 1.98 8.23
CA SER A 476 -6.95 1.41 9.57
C SER A 476 -8.12 1.81 10.49
N LEU A 477 -8.56 3.08 10.46
CA LEU A 477 -9.75 3.52 11.21
C LEU A 477 -11.04 2.84 10.75
N ILE A 478 -11.29 2.77 9.43
CA ILE A 478 -12.50 2.12 8.89
C ILE A 478 -12.55 0.64 9.32
N SER A 479 -11.42 -0.06 9.24
CA SER A 479 -11.38 -1.49 9.58
C SER A 479 -11.70 -1.77 11.05
N ARG A 480 -11.28 -0.88 11.97
CA ARG A 480 -11.45 -1.01 13.42
C ARG A 480 -12.79 -0.49 13.92
N ASN A 481 -13.37 0.52 13.26
CA ASN A 481 -14.55 1.25 13.75
C ASN A 481 -15.87 0.88 13.08
N VAL A 482 -15.85 0.00 12.07
CA VAL A 482 -17.06 -0.43 11.37
C VAL A 482 -17.24 -1.94 11.55
N ALA A 483 -18.35 -2.31 12.19
CA ALA A 483 -18.74 -3.70 12.41
C ALA A 483 -20.10 -3.99 11.74
N GLY A 484 -20.39 -5.28 11.57
CA GLY A 484 -21.49 -5.77 10.72
C GLY A 484 -21.01 -5.99 9.28
N GLN A 485 -21.20 -7.18 8.74
CA GLN A 485 -20.68 -7.58 7.43
C GLN A 485 -21.24 -6.71 6.30
N THR A 486 -22.56 -6.52 6.26
CA THR A 486 -23.21 -5.72 5.21
C THR A 486 -22.87 -4.23 5.38
N LYS A 487 -22.81 -3.73 6.63
CA LYS A 487 -22.40 -2.34 6.91
C LYS A 487 -20.97 -2.08 6.45
N LYS A 488 -20.01 -2.92 6.85
CA LYS A 488 -18.59 -2.81 6.47
C LYS A 488 -18.38 -2.89 4.97
N SER A 489 -19.01 -3.85 4.28
CA SER A 489 -18.94 -3.95 2.82
C SER A 489 -19.51 -2.70 2.13
N THR A 490 -20.63 -2.16 2.62
CA THR A 490 -21.24 -0.93 2.09
C THR A 490 -20.32 0.28 2.30
N THR A 491 -19.72 0.42 3.49
CA THR A 491 -18.76 1.49 3.79
C THR A 491 -17.54 1.42 2.88
N LEU A 492 -16.95 0.25 2.68
CA LEU A 492 -15.79 0.09 1.80
C LEU A 492 -16.14 0.41 0.34
N ALA A 493 -17.31 0.00 -0.14
CA ALA A 493 -17.77 0.32 -1.49
C ALA A 493 -17.99 1.83 -1.70
N LEU A 494 -18.63 2.51 -0.74
CA LEU A 494 -18.77 3.98 -0.77
C LEU A 494 -17.40 4.66 -0.74
N ASN A 495 -16.52 4.22 0.17
CA ASN A 495 -15.18 4.78 0.30
C ASN A 495 -14.42 4.70 -1.02
N PHE A 496 -14.49 3.56 -1.71
CA PHE A 496 -13.85 3.36 -3.00
C PHE A 496 -14.44 4.25 -4.10
N LEU A 497 -15.77 4.34 -4.19
CA LEU A 497 -16.46 5.21 -5.16
C LEU A 497 -16.01 6.67 -5.01
N PHE A 498 -15.97 7.17 -3.78
CA PHE A 498 -15.56 8.54 -3.48
C PHE A 498 -14.05 8.76 -3.59
N TRP A 499 -13.22 7.75 -3.32
CA TRP A 499 -11.79 7.76 -3.58
C TRP A 499 -11.50 7.94 -5.07
N ALA A 500 -12.17 7.17 -5.92
CA ALA A 500 -12.00 7.26 -7.37
C ALA A 500 -12.57 8.59 -7.91
N ALA A 501 -13.72 9.07 -7.41
CA ALA A 501 -14.26 10.38 -7.77
C ALA A 501 -13.34 11.56 -7.34
N GLY A 502 -12.74 11.46 -6.15
CA GLY A 502 -11.74 12.42 -5.67
C GLY A 502 -10.51 12.44 -6.58
N ASN A 503 -9.93 11.29 -6.89
CA ASN A 503 -8.79 11.23 -7.80
C ASN A 503 -9.12 11.62 -9.24
N MET A 504 -10.34 11.37 -9.71
CA MET A 504 -10.83 11.83 -11.01
C MET A 504 -10.88 13.36 -11.10
N SER A 505 -11.33 14.03 -10.04
CA SER A 505 -11.44 15.50 -9.98
C SER A 505 -10.11 16.20 -9.62
N ALA A 506 -9.15 15.49 -9.02
CA ALA A 506 -7.91 16.06 -8.52
C ALA A 506 -7.02 16.75 -9.56
N PRO A 507 -6.76 16.19 -10.76
CA PRO A 507 -5.95 16.85 -11.78
C PRO A 507 -6.55 18.18 -12.28
N GLN A 508 -7.87 18.33 -12.20
CA GLN A 508 -8.59 19.53 -12.68
C GLN A 508 -8.37 20.76 -11.78
N ILE A 509 -7.83 20.56 -10.57
CA ILE A 509 -7.44 21.64 -9.65
C ILE A 509 -6.22 22.41 -10.18
N PHE A 510 -5.34 21.73 -10.92
CA PHE A 510 -4.12 22.32 -11.48
C PHE A 510 -4.33 22.65 -12.96
N GLN A 511 -4.56 23.91 -13.25
CA GLN A 511 -4.77 24.38 -14.62
C GLN A 511 -3.48 24.92 -15.23
N GLU A 512 -3.35 24.75 -16.54
CA GLU A 512 -2.24 25.31 -17.31
C GLU A 512 -2.19 26.84 -17.24
N SER A 513 -3.36 27.49 -17.14
CA SER A 513 -3.48 28.95 -16.96
C SER A 513 -2.85 29.49 -15.68
N ASP A 514 -2.63 28.63 -14.68
CA ASP A 514 -2.01 28.98 -13.41
C ASP A 514 -0.51 28.58 -13.36
N ALA A 515 0.03 27.98 -14.41
CA ALA A 515 1.45 27.66 -14.50
C ALA A 515 2.29 28.95 -14.51
N PRO A 516 3.54 28.92 -14.01
CA PRO A 516 4.24 27.78 -13.42
C PRO A 516 4.06 27.64 -11.89
N ARG A 517 3.34 28.56 -11.25
CA ARG A 517 3.21 28.62 -9.78
C ARG A 517 2.02 27.85 -9.23
N TYR A 518 1.01 27.56 -10.06
CA TYR A 518 -0.21 26.83 -9.71
C TYR A 518 -0.90 27.33 -8.43
N GLN A 519 -0.93 28.65 -8.22
CA GLN A 519 -1.41 29.25 -6.97
C GLN A 519 -2.85 28.85 -6.64
N ARG A 520 -3.75 28.81 -7.62
CA ARG A 520 -5.14 28.37 -7.39
C ARG A 520 -5.21 26.91 -6.93
N GLY A 521 -4.35 26.06 -7.47
CA GLY A 521 -4.26 24.67 -7.05
C GLY A 521 -3.85 24.52 -5.59
N PHE A 522 -2.82 25.27 -5.18
CA PHE A 522 -2.40 25.31 -3.77
C PHE A 522 -3.42 26.00 -2.85
N THR A 523 -4.16 27.00 -3.34
CA THR A 523 -5.31 27.56 -2.61
C THR A 523 -6.37 26.50 -2.32
N ALA A 524 -6.69 25.67 -3.32
CA ALA A 524 -7.60 24.54 -3.14
C ALA A 524 -7.05 23.54 -2.11
N HIS A 525 -5.73 23.31 -2.08
CA HIS A 525 -5.11 22.43 -1.06
C HIS A 525 -5.32 22.96 0.35
N PHE A 526 -5.17 24.26 0.61
CA PHE A 526 -5.50 24.83 1.93
C PHE A 526 -6.95 24.59 2.34
N CYS A 527 -7.89 24.79 1.42
CA CYS A 527 -9.30 24.50 1.67
C CYS A 527 -9.52 23.01 2.01
N MET A 528 -8.85 22.10 1.29
CA MET A 528 -8.93 20.67 1.56
C MET A 528 -8.30 20.29 2.91
N TYR A 529 -7.16 20.88 3.28
CA TYR A 529 -6.54 20.65 4.59
C TYR A 529 -7.44 21.09 5.75
N VAL A 530 -8.08 22.26 5.62
CA VAL A 530 -9.04 22.75 6.62
C VAL A 530 -10.24 21.81 6.71
N LEU A 531 -10.83 21.43 5.56
CA LEU A 531 -11.99 20.54 5.53
C LEU A 531 -11.67 19.14 6.07
N PHE A 532 -10.49 18.61 5.77
CA PHE A 532 -9.99 17.34 6.29
C PHE A 532 -9.85 17.40 7.81
N ASN A 533 -9.16 18.42 8.35
CA ASN A 533 -8.97 18.58 9.78
C ASN A 533 -10.30 18.78 10.53
N ILE A 534 -11.24 19.55 9.99
CA ILE A 534 -12.57 19.72 10.59
C ILE A 534 -13.32 18.38 10.59
N SER A 535 -13.30 17.66 9.48
CA SER A 535 -13.97 16.36 9.34
C SER A 535 -13.38 15.31 10.28
N LEU A 536 -12.06 15.33 10.48
CA LEU A 536 -11.34 14.45 11.41
C LEU A 536 -11.66 14.78 12.88
N ALA A 537 -11.75 16.07 13.23
CA ALA A 537 -12.16 16.51 14.55
C ALA A 537 -13.61 16.12 14.85
N VAL A 538 -14.53 16.30 13.89
CA VAL A 538 -15.93 15.87 14.00
C VAL A 538 -16.02 14.36 14.17
N LEU A 539 -15.29 13.59 13.36
CA LEU A 539 -15.20 12.13 13.48
C LEU A 539 -14.78 11.74 14.89
N ARG A 540 -13.67 12.30 15.39
CA ARG A 540 -13.16 12.03 16.73
C ARG A 540 -14.21 12.32 17.81
N VAL A 541 -14.89 13.47 17.74
CA VAL A 541 -15.96 13.83 18.70
C VAL A 541 -17.11 12.83 18.65
N LEU A 542 -17.53 12.40 17.46
CA LEU A 542 -18.60 11.41 17.30
C LEU A 542 -18.21 10.07 17.91
N LEU A 543 -17.00 9.58 17.65
CA LEU A 543 -16.51 8.31 18.20
C LEU A 543 -16.38 8.37 19.72
N VAL A 544 -15.83 9.45 20.28
CA VAL A 544 -15.72 9.65 21.73
C VAL A 544 -17.11 9.70 22.38
N ARG A 545 -18.07 10.41 21.76
CA ARG A 545 -19.46 10.45 22.25
C ARG A 545 -20.12 9.08 22.22
N ARG A 546 -19.90 8.29 21.17
CA ARG A 546 -20.42 6.91 21.09
C ARG A 546 -19.82 6.02 22.18
N ASN A 547 -18.52 6.11 22.41
CA ASN A 547 -17.87 5.38 23.51
C ASN A 547 -18.40 5.80 24.87
N LYS A 548 -18.60 7.10 25.11
CA LYS A 548 -19.20 7.61 26.35
C LYS A 548 -20.61 7.05 26.55
N ALA A 549 -21.48 7.12 25.55
CA ALA A 549 -22.84 6.60 25.61
C ALA A 549 -22.88 5.09 25.88
N LYS A 550 -22.00 4.31 25.24
CA LYS A 550 -21.90 2.86 25.49
C LYS A 550 -21.40 2.54 26.91
N ARG A 551 -20.43 3.31 27.43
CA ARG A 551 -19.98 3.16 28.83
C ARG A 551 -21.08 3.49 29.83
N GLU A 552 -21.86 4.54 29.58
CA GLU A 552 -23.00 4.91 30.43
C GLU A 552 -24.10 3.84 30.41
N ALA A 553 -24.40 3.28 29.22
CA ALA A 553 -25.35 2.17 29.09
C ALA A 553 -24.88 0.89 29.81
N ALA A 554 -23.59 0.54 29.68
CA ALA A 554 -23.00 -0.59 30.38
C ALA A 554 -23.02 -0.40 31.91
N ALA A 555 -22.73 0.80 32.40
CA ALA A 555 -22.81 1.12 33.83
C ALA A 555 -24.25 1.06 34.36
N ALA A 556 -25.25 1.46 33.56
CA ALA A 556 -26.67 1.36 33.91
C ALA A 556 -27.20 -0.10 33.90
N ALA A 557 -26.64 -0.96 33.04
CA ALA A 557 -26.97 -2.39 33.02
C ALA A 557 -26.29 -3.14 34.19
N GLY A 558 -25.01 -2.87 34.45
CA GLY A 558 -24.24 -3.49 35.52
C GLY A 558 -24.63 -3.05 36.94
N SER A 559 -25.31 -1.92 37.11
CA SER A 559 -25.88 -1.51 38.40
C SER A 559 -27.14 -2.29 38.81
N SER A 560 -27.65 -3.17 37.94
CA SER A 560 -28.76 -4.08 38.23
C SER A 560 -28.32 -5.44 38.80
N GLU A 561 -27.02 -5.76 38.78
CA GLU A 561 -26.43 -6.94 39.43
C GLU A 561 -25.53 -6.52 40.60
N VAL A 562 -25.91 -6.86 41.82
CA VAL A 562 -25.31 -6.35 43.06
C VAL A 562 -23.95 -7.00 43.38
N GLY A 563 -22.94 -6.18 43.67
CA GLY A 563 -21.97 -6.43 44.75
C GLY A 563 -20.52 -6.78 44.38
N SER A 564 -19.59 -6.14 45.10
CA SER A 564 -18.17 -6.53 45.31
C SER A 564 -17.13 -6.14 44.24
N GLY A 565 -16.53 -4.96 44.43
CA GLY A 565 -15.07 -4.80 44.59
C GLY A 565 -14.12 -5.31 43.51
N SER A 566 -13.64 -4.40 42.66
CA SER A 566 -12.21 -4.21 42.34
C SER A 566 -12.06 -3.02 41.39
N ALA A 567 -11.19 -2.07 41.74
CA ALA A 567 -10.81 -0.97 40.88
C ALA A 567 -9.86 -1.45 39.79
N GLY A 568 -10.14 -1.08 38.54
CA GLY A 568 -9.15 -1.09 37.44
C GLY A 568 -9.33 -2.21 36.41
N GLY A 569 -10.25 -2.01 35.46
CA GLY A 569 -10.33 -2.80 34.23
C GLY A 569 -11.78 -2.96 33.75
N GLU A 570 -12.14 -2.32 32.63
CA GLU A 570 -13.40 -2.56 31.93
C GLU A 570 -13.41 -4.03 31.47
N LYS A 571 -14.22 -4.90 32.12
CA LYS A 571 -14.44 -6.26 31.62
C LYS A 571 -15.35 -6.17 30.40
N ILE A 572 -14.74 -6.16 29.22
CA ILE A 572 -15.46 -6.29 27.95
C ILE A 572 -15.80 -7.78 27.81
N GLU A 573 -17.07 -8.14 28.02
CA GLU A 573 -17.52 -9.51 27.76
C GLU A 573 -17.68 -9.69 26.24
N HIS A 574 -16.94 -10.62 25.66
CA HIS A 574 -17.05 -10.94 24.22
C HIS A 574 -18.27 -11.83 23.91
N ALA A 575 -19.33 -11.76 24.72
CA ALA A 575 -20.52 -12.61 24.64
C ALA A 575 -21.21 -12.53 23.27
N ASN A 576 -21.06 -11.37 22.62
CA ASN A 576 -21.67 -11.03 21.35
C ASN A 576 -20.71 -11.09 20.14
N ALA A 577 -19.47 -11.54 20.33
CA ALA A 577 -18.42 -11.44 19.30
C ALA A 577 -18.74 -12.20 17.99
N PHE A 578 -19.56 -13.25 18.07
CA PHE A 578 -19.97 -14.07 16.92
C PHE A 578 -21.32 -13.64 16.32
N ALA A 579 -22.03 -12.72 16.96
CA ALA A 579 -23.25 -12.16 16.39
C ALA A 579 -22.87 -11.09 15.35
N ASP A 580 -23.38 -11.21 14.11
CA ASP A 580 -23.20 -10.23 13.04
C ASP A 580 -24.06 -8.97 13.30
N MET A 581 -23.72 -8.28 14.39
CA MET A 581 -24.26 -7.02 14.85
C MET A 581 -23.40 -5.86 14.36
N THR A 582 -24.03 -4.71 14.12
CA THR A 582 -23.31 -3.49 13.75
C THR A 582 -22.55 -2.91 14.95
N ASP A 583 -21.63 -1.97 14.68
CA ASP A 583 -20.90 -1.24 15.72
C ASP A 583 -21.84 -0.47 16.66
N ARG A 584 -23.04 -0.09 16.19
CA ARG A 584 -24.06 0.56 17.00
C ARG A 584 -24.83 -0.42 17.87
N GLU A 585 -25.21 -1.56 17.30
CA GLU A 585 -25.98 -2.62 17.95
C GLU A 585 -25.19 -3.32 19.07
N ASN A 586 -23.91 -3.61 18.83
CA ASN A 586 -23.10 -4.36 19.79
C ASN A 586 -22.75 -3.50 21.03
N PRO A 587 -23.28 -3.81 22.23
CA PRO A 587 -23.04 -3.01 23.44
C PRO A 587 -21.58 -3.03 23.91
N ASP A 588 -20.86 -4.11 23.58
CA ASP A 588 -19.46 -4.35 23.97
C ASP A 588 -18.46 -3.68 23.01
N PHE A 589 -18.93 -3.21 21.86
CA PHE A 589 -18.09 -2.55 20.86
C PHE A 589 -17.52 -1.23 21.41
N ARG A 590 -16.23 -0.99 21.19
CA ARG A 590 -15.56 0.27 21.51
C ARG A 590 -14.88 0.80 20.26
N TYR A 591 -15.07 2.08 19.99
CA TYR A 591 -14.46 2.78 18.87
C TYR A 591 -13.03 3.21 19.22
N ASP A 592 -12.13 3.08 18.26
CA ASP A 592 -10.77 3.61 18.31
C ASP A 592 -10.72 4.99 17.65
N PHE A 593 -9.81 5.86 18.12
CA PHE A 593 -9.69 7.23 17.63
C PHE A 593 -8.36 7.49 16.96
#